data_AF-A0A1V4QHY0-F1
#
_entry.id   AF-A0A1V4QHY0-F1
#
_cell.length_a   1.000
_cell.length_b   1.000
_cell.length_c   1.000
_cell.angle_alpha   90.00
_cell.angle_beta   90.00
_cell.angle_gamma   90.00
#
_symmetry.space_group_name_H-M   'P 1'
#
loop_
_entity.id
_entity.type
_entity.pdbx_description
1 polymer ?
#
loop_
_entity_poly.entity_id
_entity_poly.type
_entity_poly.pdbx_seq_one_letter_code
_entity_poly.pdbx_strand_id
1 'polypeptide(L)'
;MKKGIRAEIRRALSLYHRCGPALAADPQVRPRLDQYQEAICQTMALNRQLGISDACARCATTGFGSCCFLGIEHQYDYLFLLINLIFGVELPEEREIPNKCWFVGPQGCKLIARHYYCQRFLCPELKEQLGAAQCRQIREAVEAELYVGWELEQLVRLWLKVRGYNY
;
A
#
# COMPACT_ATOMS: atom_id res chain seq x y z
N MET A 1 -0.55 -13.06 20.08
CA MET A 1 -0.28 -11.62 20.29
C MET A 1 -0.53 -10.88 18.99
N LYS A 2 -1.46 -9.91 18.95
CA LYS A 2 -1.62 -9.06 17.75
C LYS A 2 -0.36 -8.20 17.59
N LYS A 3 0.29 -8.26 16.44
CA LYS A 3 1.45 -7.41 16.12
C LYS A 3 1.01 -5.94 16.10
N GLY A 4 1.64 -5.11 16.92
CA GLY A 4 1.37 -3.67 16.93
C GLY A 4 1.96 -3.00 15.70
N ILE A 5 1.18 -2.18 14.99
CA ILE A 5 1.63 -1.52 13.75
C ILE A 5 2.92 -0.70 13.95
N ARG A 6 3.08 -0.04 15.10
CA ARG A 6 4.31 0.69 15.47
C ARG A 6 5.55 -0.21 15.50
N ALA A 7 5.41 -1.48 15.89
CA ALA A 7 6.52 -2.43 15.88
C ALA A 7 6.92 -2.80 14.44
N GLU A 8 5.94 -3.00 13.56
CA GLU A 8 6.18 -3.29 12.15
C GLU A 8 6.79 -2.07 11.42
N ILE A 9 6.34 -0.85 11.72
CA ILE A 9 6.95 0.40 11.23
C ILE A 9 8.42 0.50 11.66
N ARG A 10 8.71 0.31 12.96
CA ARG A 10 10.11 0.36 13.47
C ARG A 10 10.99 -0.70 12.81
N ARG A 11 10.45 -1.89 12.57
CA ARG A 11 11.16 -2.97 11.90
C ARG A 11 11.44 -2.64 10.43
N ALA A 12 10.46 -2.08 9.72
CA ALA A 12 10.63 -1.62 8.34
C ALA A 12 11.70 -0.54 8.23
N LEU A 13 11.67 0.47 9.11
CA LEU A 13 12.68 1.53 9.18
C LEU A 13 14.07 0.97 9.47
N SER A 14 14.20 0.11 10.47
CA SER A 14 15.49 -0.54 10.79
C SER A 14 16.05 -1.33 9.61
N LEU A 15 15.19 -2.08 8.91
CA LEU A 15 15.59 -2.83 7.72
C LEU A 15 15.97 -1.92 6.56
N TYR A 16 15.19 -0.85 6.33
CA TYR A 16 15.48 0.16 5.31
C TYR A 16 16.83 0.84 5.55
N HIS A 17 17.14 1.24 6.79
CA HIS A 17 18.46 1.82 7.10
C HIS A 17 19.62 0.84 6.86
N ARG A 18 19.41 -0.45 7.11
CA ARG A 18 20.44 -1.47 6.94
C ARG A 18 20.72 -1.83 5.48
N CYS A 19 19.68 -1.85 4.64
CA CYS A 19 19.81 -2.38 3.28
C CYS A 19 18.89 -1.76 2.23
N GLY A 20 18.03 -0.81 2.58
CA GLY A 20 17.06 -0.19 1.66
C GLY A 20 17.69 0.37 0.39
N PRO A 21 18.71 1.26 0.47
CA PRO A 21 19.39 1.78 -0.72
C PRO A 21 20.05 0.69 -1.56
N ALA A 22 20.67 -0.31 -0.93
CA ALA A 22 21.33 -1.42 -1.63
C ALA A 22 20.31 -2.33 -2.33
N LEU A 23 19.19 -2.62 -1.68
CA LEU A 23 18.07 -3.39 -2.23
C LEU A 23 17.44 -2.65 -3.43
N ALA A 24 17.22 -1.34 -3.30
CA ALA A 24 16.64 -0.51 -4.35
C ALA A 24 17.56 -0.36 -5.58
N ALA A 25 18.87 -0.41 -5.38
CA ALA A 25 19.87 -0.35 -6.44
C ALA A 25 20.24 -1.71 -7.03
N ASP A 26 19.75 -2.82 -6.47
CA ASP A 26 20.13 -4.16 -6.94
C ASP A 26 19.61 -4.40 -8.36
N PRO A 27 20.47 -4.82 -9.32
CA PRO A 27 20.08 -5.00 -10.72
C PRO A 27 18.96 -6.02 -10.96
N GLN A 28 18.75 -6.98 -10.04
CA GLN A 28 17.67 -7.95 -10.15
C GLN A 28 16.35 -7.38 -9.60
N VAL A 29 16.43 -6.53 -8.58
CA VAL A 29 15.25 -5.98 -7.89
C VAL A 29 14.73 -4.71 -8.56
N ARG A 30 15.63 -3.85 -9.06
CA ARG A 30 15.28 -2.55 -9.62
C ARG A 30 14.24 -2.63 -10.76
N PRO A 31 14.36 -3.53 -11.75
CA PRO A 31 13.35 -3.63 -12.81
C PRO A 31 11.96 -3.98 -12.29
N ARG A 32 11.87 -4.79 -11.22
CA ARG A 32 10.60 -5.17 -10.58
C ARG A 32 10.01 -4.02 -9.76
N LEU A 33 10.86 -3.21 -9.12
CA LEU A 33 10.42 -1.98 -8.47
C LEU A 33 9.83 -0.99 -9.48
N ASP A 34 10.51 -0.78 -10.60
CA ASP A 34 10.04 0.13 -11.65
C ASP A 34 8.70 -0.33 -12.24
N GLN A 35 8.56 -1.64 -12.52
CA GLN A 35 7.29 -2.23 -12.98
C GLN A 35 6.15 -2.07 -11.97
N TYR A 36 6.43 -2.28 -10.69
CA TYR A 36 5.42 -2.13 -9.66
C TYR A 36 5.01 -0.65 -9.50
N GLN A 37 5.96 0.26 -9.56
CA GLN A 37 5.69 1.70 -9.54
C GLN A 37 4.84 2.14 -10.73
N GLU A 38 5.10 1.59 -11.92
CA GLU A 38 4.28 1.85 -13.10
C GLU A 38 2.85 1.33 -12.93
N ALA A 39 2.66 0.10 -12.44
CA ALA A 39 1.35 -0.46 -12.18
C ALA A 39 0.56 0.34 -11.13
N ILE A 40 1.23 0.78 -10.05
CA ILE A 40 0.65 1.70 -9.07
C ILE A 40 0.22 3.01 -9.74
N CYS A 41 1.08 3.61 -10.57
CA CYS A 41 0.75 4.86 -11.27
C CYS A 41 -0.50 4.71 -12.15
N GLN A 42 -0.61 3.60 -12.89
CA GLN A 42 -1.77 3.29 -13.74
C GLN A 42 -3.06 3.16 -12.91
N THR A 43 -3.03 2.38 -11.83
CA THR A 43 -4.18 2.22 -10.93
C THR A 43 -4.54 3.51 -10.22
N MET A 44 -3.57 4.31 -9.80
CA MET A 44 -3.80 5.62 -9.18
C MET A 44 -4.42 6.61 -10.17
N ALA A 45 -3.93 6.65 -11.41
CA ALA A 45 -4.49 7.48 -12.47
C ALA A 45 -5.95 7.10 -12.74
N LEU A 46 -6.25 5.80 -12.84
CA LEU A 46 -7.61 5.31 -13.03
C LEU A 46 -8.51 5.63 -11.82
N ASN A 47 -8.02 5.45 -10.59
CA ASN A 47 -8.77 5.83 -9.39
C ASN A 47 -9.13 7.33 -9.37
N ARG A 48 -8.22 8.21 -9.82
CA ARG A 48 -8.50 9.64 -9.95
C ARG A 48 -9.53 9.92 -11.05
N GLN A 49 -9.34 9.32 -12.22
CA GLN A 49 -10.27 9.47 -13.35
C GLN A 49 -11.69 9.05 -13.00
N LEU A 50 -11.85 7.98 -12.22
CA LEU A 50 -13.14 7.46 -11.77
C LEU A 50 -13.67 8.16 -10.51
N GLY A 51 -12.97 9.16 -9.96
CA GLY A 51 -13.37 9.89 -8.75
C GLY A 51 -13.27 9.10 -7.44
N ILE A 52 -12.65 7.92 -7.45
CA ILE A 52 -12.50 7.03 -6.30
C ILE A 52 -11.59 7.67 -5.24
N SER A 53 -10.49 8.30 -5.67
CA SER A 53 -9.54 8.97 -4.77
C SER A 53 -10.21 10.04 -3.92
N ASP A 54 -10.99 10.92 -4.55
CA ASP A 54 -11.66 12.01 -3.85
C ASP A 54 -12.78 11.51 -2.95
N ALA A 55 -13.54 10.51 -3.40
CA ALA A 55 -14.56 9.86 -2.59
C ALA A 55 -13.97 9.21 -1.34
N CYS A 56 -12.82 8.54 -1.46
CA CYS A 56 -12.13 7.93 -0.34
C CYS A 56 -11.57 8.97 0.65
N ALA A 57 -10.97 10.07 0.17
CA ALA A 57 -10.45 11.14 1.02
C ALA A 57 -11.59 11.82 1.82
N ARG A 58 -12.72 12.11 1.17
CA ARG A 58 -13.92 12.61 1.86
C ARG A 58 -14.45 11.60 2.88
N CYS A 59 -14.58 10.33 2.52
CA CYS A 59 -15.07 9.29 3.44
C CYS A 59 -14.16 9.12 4.67
N ALA A 60 -12.84 9.25 4.51
CA ALA A 60 -11.90 9.17 5.62
C ALA A 60 -12.08 10.30 6.65
N THR A 61 -12.43 11.49 6.20
CA THR A 61 -12.56 12.70 7.03
C THR A 61 -13.96 12.91 7.59
N THR A 62 -14.99 12.74 6.76
CA THR A 62 -16.39 13.06 7.13
C THR A 62 -17.27 11.82 7.33
N GLY A 63 -16.80 10.64 6.92
CA GLY A 63 -17.57 9.41 6.93
C GLY A 63 -17.16 8.40 8.01
N PHE A 64 -17.88 7.28 8.04
CA PHE A 64 -17.55 6.13 8.89
C PHE A 64 -16.19 5.50 8.54
N GLY A 65 -15.64 5.75 7.35
CA GLY A 65 -14.39 5.13 6.91
C GLY A 65 -14.54 3.62 6.77
N SER A 66 -15.50 3.18 5.95
CA SER A 66 -15.90 1.78 5.80
C SER A 66 -14.75 0.83 5.47
N CYS A 67 -13.71 1.30 4.77
CA CYS A 67 -12.52 0.52 4.41
C CYS A 67 -11.24 0.87 5.20
N CYS A 68 -11.21 2.03 5.88
CA CYS A 68 -10.04 2.55 6.60
C CYS A 68 -10.26 2.58 8.12
N PHE A 69 -11.01 1.62 8.64
CA PHE A 69 -11.35 1.50 10.06
C PHE A 69 -10.13 1.16 10.93
N LEU A 70 -10.23 1.43 12.23
CA LEU A 70 -9.20 1.10 13.21
C LEU A 70 -8.89 -0.41 13.23
N GLY A 71 -7.63 -0.77 13.05
CA GLY A 71 -7.15 -2.14 13.11
C GLY A 71 -6.91 -2.79 11.75
N ILE A 72 -7.39 -2.20 10.64
CA ILE A 72 -7.05 -2.70 9.29
C ILE A 72 -5.55 -2.59 9.00
N GLU A 73 -4.87 -1.65 9.63
CA GLU A 73 -3.42 -1.48 9.53
C GLU A 73 -2.63 -2.71 9.98
N HIS A 74 -3.21 -3.59 10.81
CA HIS A 74 -2.54 -4.82 11.25
C HIS A 74 -2.33 -5.84 10.12
N GLN A 75 -2.93 -5.61 8.96
CA GLN A 75 -2.68 -6.38 7.75
C GLN A 75 -1.37 -6.01 7.05
N TYR A 76 -0.79 -4.86 7.39
CA TYR A 76 0.52 -4.46 6.87
C TYR A 76 1.63 -5.10 7.70
N ASP A 77 2.53 -5.79 7.02
CA ASP A 77 3.78 -6.26 7.60
C ASP A 77 4.94 -5.29 7.29
N TYR A 78 6.05 -5.46 8.00
CA TYR A 78 7.24 -4.64 7.81
C TYR A 78 7.80 -4.71 6.38
N LEU A 79 7.48 -5.75 5.60
CA LEU A 79 8.00 -5.91 4.24
C LEU A 79 7.22 -5.01 3.26
N PHE A 80 5.90 -4.97 3.36
CA PHE A 80 5.08 -4.00 2.63
C PHE A 80 5.46 -2.56 2.98
N LEU A 81 5.75 -2.30 4.26
CA LEU A 81 6.20 -0.99 4.71
C LEU A 81 7.62 -0.66 4.20
N LEU A 82 8.52 -1.64 4.11
CA LEU A 82 9.83 -1.47 3.48
C LEU A 82 9.71 -1.07 2.02
N ILE A 83 8.81 -1.70 1.25
CA ILE A 83 8.58 -1.34 -0.16
C ILE A 83 8.11 0.12 -0.28
N ASN A 84 7.19 0.55 0.59
CA ASN A 84 6.76 1.96 0.62
C ASN A 84 7.93 2.91 0.94
N LEU A 85 8.80 2.57 1.90
CA LEU A 85 10.01 3.35 2.20
C LEU A 85 10.97 3.43 1.00
N ILE A 86 11.12 2.35 0.24
CA ILE A 86 11.94 2.31 -1.00
C ILE A 86 11.36 3.27 -2.05
N PHE A 87 10.05 3.38 -2.14
CA PHE A 87 9.41 4.36 -3.01
C PHE A 87 9.38 5.79 -2.44
N GLY A 88 10.06 6.04 -1.32
CA GLY A 88 10.19 7.38 -0.72
C GLY A 88 8.99 7.80 0.11
N VAL A 89 8.11 6.87 0.52
CA VAL A 89 7.00 7.18 1.43
C VAL A 89 7.53 7.39 2.84
N GLU A 90 7.18 8.52 3.44
CA GLU A 90 7.39 8.77 4.87
C GLU A 90 6.29 8.08 5.68
N LEU A 91 6.68 7.10 6.51
CA LEU A 91 5.73 6.39 7.38
C LEU A 91 5.33 7.29 8.56
N PRO A 92 4.03 7.45 8.85
CA PRO A 92 3.58 8.34 9.92
C PRO A 92 3.93 7.79 11.31
N GLU A 93 4.36 8.67 12.21
CA GLU A 93 4.70 8.33 13.60
C GLU A 93 3.49 8.15 14.50
N GLU A 94 2.35 8.72 14.10
CA GLU A 94 1.08 8.69 14.81
C GLU A 94 -0.10 8.74 13.84
N ARG A 95 -1.32 8.55 14.36
CA ARG A 95 -2.54 8.65 13.55
C ARG A 95 -2.91 10.11 13.37
N GLU A 96 -3.15 10.51 12.12
CA GLU A 96 -3.69 11.85 11.82
C GLU A 96 -5.19 11.95 12.05
N ILE A 97 -5.92 10.85 11.78
CA ILE A 97 -7.36 10.79 12.00
C ILE A 97 -7.64 9.84 13.17
N PRO A 98 -8.20 10.33 14.29
CA PRO A 98 -8.58 9.51 15.43
C PRO A 98 -9.49 8.34 15.02
N ASN A 99 -9.25 7.15 15.59
CA ASN A 99 -10.04 5.94 15.36
C ASN A 99 -10.12 5.45 13.90
N LYS A 100 -9.19 5.87 13.03
CA LYS A 100 -9.02 5.33 11.67
C LYS A 100 -7.69 4.59 11.52
N CYS A 101 -7.48 3.95 10.37
CA CYS A 101 -6.23 3.30 9.97
C CYS A 101 -5.00 4.20 10.20
N TRP A 102 -3.87 3.59 10.56
CA TRP A 102 -2.63 4.33 10.87
C TRP A 102 -2.10 5.15 9.68
N PHE A 103 -2.43 4.73 8.47
CA PHE A 103 -1.88 5.29 7.24
C PHE A 103 -2.84 6.21 6.49
N VAL A 104 -4.08 6.39 6.96
CA VAL A 104 -5.03 7.31 6.33
C VAL A 104 -4.89 8.69 6.93
N GLY A 105 -4.76 9.69 6.05
CA GLY A 105 -4.77 11.11 6.39
C GLY A 105 -5.93 11.83 5.71
N PRO A 106 -6.03 13.17 5.90
CA PRO A 106 -7.11 13.97 5.33
C PRO A 106 -7.20 13.92 3.80
N GLN A 107 -6.07 13.67 3.14
CA GLN A 107 -5.97 13.56 1.68
C GLN A 107 -6.07 12.11 1.17
N GLY A 108 -6.41 11.15 2.05
CA GLY A 108 -6.46 9.73 1.73
C GLY A 108 -5.28 8.94 2.29
N CYS A 109 -5.07 7.72 1.77
CA CYS A 109 -4.00 6.84 2.23
C CYS A 109 -2.63 7.38 1.83
N LYS A 110 -1.70 7.45 2.78
CA LYS A 110 -0.32 7.90 2.58
C LYS A 110 0.59 6.85 1.93
N LEU A 111 0.23 5.57 2.06
CA LEU A 111 0.94 4.49 1.38
C LEU A 111 0.60 4.47 -0.10
N ILE A 112 1.61 4.25 -0.93
CA ILE A 112 1.42 4.07 -2.37
C ILE A 112 1.28 2.59 -2.74
N ALA A 113 2.09 1.72 -2.11
CA ALA A 113 1.97 0.27 -2.23
C ALA A 113 1.01 -0.22 -1.14
N ARG A 114 -0.26 -0.41 -1.53
CA ARG A 114 -1.36 -0.72 -0.60
C ARG A 114 -1.60 -2.22 -0.49
N HIS A 115 -2.00 -2.69 0.69
CA HIS A 115 -2.33 -4.09 0.91
C HIS A 115 -3.54 -4.54 0.07
N TYR A 116 -3.60 -5.80 -0.35
CA TYR A 116 -4.62 -6.32 -1.27
C TYR A 116 -6.06 -5.98 -0.84
N TYR A 117 -6.33 -6.03 0.47
CA TYR A 117 -7.64 -5.71 1.02
C TYR A 117 -8.05 -4.27 0.69
N CYS A 118 -7.11 -3.32 0.86
CA CYS A 118 -7.34 -1.91 0.60
C CYS A 118 -7.54 -1.60 -0.89
N GLN A 119 -7.08 -2.48 -1.78
CA GLN A 119 -7.19 -2.30 -3.23
C GLN A 119 -8.43 -2.99 -3.83
N ARG A 120 -8.73 -4.22 -3.38
CA ARG A 120 -9.85 -5.01 -3.93
C ARG A 120 -11.21 -4.60 -3.35
N PHE A 121 -11.23 -3.98 -2.18
CA PHE A 121 -12.48 -3.57 -1.56
C PHE A 121 -13.01 -2.28 -2.20
N LEU A 122 -14.12 -2.41 -2.91
CA LEU A 122 -14.98 -1.30 -3.30
C LEU A 122 -16.20 -1.28 -2.37
N CYS A 123 -16.43 -0.15 -1.69
CA CYS A 123 -17.60 0.02 -0.83
C CYS A 123 -18.90 0.04 -1.67
N PRO A 124 -20.05 -0.30 -1.09
CA PRO A 124 -21.33 -0.31 -1.81
C PRO A 124 -21.63 1.01 -2.52
N GLU A 125 -21.35 2.14 -1.86
CA GLU A 125 -21.59 3.49 -2.40
C GLU A 125 -20.75 3.75 -3.65
N LEU A 126 -19.47 3.34 -3.63
CA LEU A 126 -18.60 3.43 -4.81
C LEU A 126 -19.07 2.51 -5.93
N LYS A 127 -19.54 1.29 -5.59
CA LYS A 127 -20.04 0.36 -6.62
C LYS A 127 -21.28 0.91 -7.33
N GLU A 128 -22.18 1.53 -6.58
CA GLU A 128 -23.36 2.17 -7.13
C GLU A 128 -22.99 3.36 -8.01
N GLN A 129 -22.09 4.23 -7.55
CA GLN A 129 -21.60 5.38 -8.32
C GLN A 129 -20.90 4.98 -9.63
N LEU A 130 -20.06 3.94 -9.59
CA LEU A 130 -19.24 3.52 -10.74
C LEU A 130 -20.03 2.66 -11.75
N GLY A 131 -21.05 1.95 -11.29
CA GLY A 131 -21.72 0.94 -12.10
C GLY A 131 -20.80 -0.24 -12.48
N ALA A 132 -21.38 -1.22 -13.17
CA ALA A 132 -20.72 -2.51 -13.42
C ALA A 132 -19.46 -2.40 -14.31
N ALA A 133 -19.49 -1.54 -15.33
CA ALA A 133 -18.40 -1.41 -16.30
C ALA A 133 -17.14 -0.81 -15.66
N GLN A 134 -17.26 0.33 -14.96
CA GLN A 134 -16.12 0.96 -14.30
C GLN A 134 -15.62 0.12 -13.12
N CYS A 135 -16.52 -0.56 -12.40
CA CYS A 135 -16.13 -1.52 -11.37
C CYS A 135 -15.31 -2.70 -11.91
N ARG A 136 -15.54 -3.12 -13.16
CA ARG A 136 -14.74 -4.17 -13.82
C ARG A 136 -13.37 -3.60 -14.19
N GLN A 137 -13.35 -2.45 -14.83
CA GLN A 137 -12.13 -1.76 -15.26
C GLN A 137 -11.14 -1.53 -14.11
N ILE A 138 -11.61 -1.00 -12.96
CA ILE A 138 -10.72 -0.79 -11.81
C ILE A 138 -10.23 -2.09 -11.19
N ARG A 139 -11.05 -3.16 -11.22
CA ARG A 139 -10.64 -4.47 -10.69
C ARG A 139 -9.55 -5.10 -11.53
N GLU A 140 -9.63 -5.01 -12.85
CA GLU A 140 -8.59 -5.48 -13.76
C GLU A 140 -7.27 -4.75 -13.52
N ALA A 141 -7.31 -3.42 -13.37
CA ALA A 141 -6.12 -2.62 -13.05
C ALA A 141 -5.51 -3.01 -11.67
N VAL A 142 -6.36 -3.16 -10.65
CA VAL A 142 -5.93 -3.61 -9.32
C VAL A 142 -5.33 -5.02 -9.36
N GLU A 143 -5.90 -5.94 -10.13
CA GLU A 143 -5.36 -7.30 -10.24
C GLU A 143 -3.99 -7.32 -10.92
N ALA A 144 -3.77 -6.50 -11.94
CA ALA A 144 -2.46 -6.30 -12.54
C ALA A 144 -1.45 -5.71 -11.54
N GLU A 145 -1.83 -4.67 -10.78
CA GLU A 145 -0.98 -4.08 -9.75
C GLU A 145 -0.61 -5.11 -8.66
N LEU A 146 -1.58 -5.89 -8.18
CA LEU A 146 -1.35 -6.87 -7.12
C LEU A 146 -0.45 -8.02 -7.58
N TYR A 147 -0.56 -8.43 -8.85
CA TYR A 147 0.30 -9.46 -9.41
C TYR A 147 1.77 -9.03 -9.41
N VAL A 148 2.05 -7.83 -9.92
CA VAL A 148 3.42 -7.28 -9.96
C VAL A 148 3.95 -7.01 -8.54
N GLY A 149 3.10 -6.51 -7.64
CA GLY A 149 3.44 -6.30 -6.25
C GLY A 149 3.81 -7.60 -5.53
N TRP A 150 3.10 -8.69 -5.80
CA TRP A 150 3.41 -10.01 -5.26
C TRP A 150 4.74 -10.54 -5.79
N GLU A 151 5.02 -10.43 -7.09
CA GLU A 151 6.31 -10.82 -7.67
C GLU A 151 7.47 -10.07 -7.01
N LEU A 152 7.34 -8.75 -6.85
CA LEU A 152 8.32 -7.94 -6.14
C LEU A 152 8.50 -8.41 -4.70
N GLU A 153 7.40 -8.67 -3.98
CA GLU A 153 7.46 -9.14 -2.59
C GLU A 153 8.27 -10.44 -2.47
N GLN A 154 8.02 -11.42 -3.34
CA GLN A 154 8.77 -12.67 -3.35
C GLN A 154 10.25 -12.44 -3.64
N LEU A 155 10.56 -11.57 -4.59
CA LEU A 155 11.93 -11.23 -4.94
C LEU A 155 12.67 -10.54 -3.79
N VAL A 156 12.04 -9.58 -3.12
CA VAL A 156 12.63 -8.90 -1.95
C VAL A 156 12.87 -9.89 -0.82
N ARG A 157 11.92 -10.80 -0.53
CA ARG A 157 12.12 -11.87 0.46
C ARG A 157 13.35 -12.72 0.11
N LEU A 158 13.46 -13.17 -1.14
CA LEU A 158 14.62 -13.96 -1.59
C LEU A 158 15.93 -13.18 -1.44
N TRP A 159 15.94 -11.91 -1.86
CA TRP A 159 17.11 -11.04 -1.79
C TRP A 159 17.62 -10.90 -0.36
N LEU A 160 16.71 -10.66 0.59
CA LEU A 160 17.01 -10.52 2.00
C LEU A 160 17.56 -11.83 2.58
N LYS A 161 16.97 -12.98 2.20
CA LYS A 161 17.37 -14.31 2.67
C LYS A 161 18.79 -14.66 2.24
N VAL A 162 19.11 -14.47 0.96
CA VAL A 162 20.42 -14.80 0.38
C VAL A 162 21.54 -13.99 1.03
N ARG A 163 21.24 -12.77 1.49
CA ARG A 163 22.22 -11.88 2.13
C ARG A 163 22.22 -11.95 3.66
N GLY A 164 21.51 -12.92 4.24
CA GLY A 164 21.53 -13.17 5.69
C GLY A 164 20.88 -12.08 6.52
N TYR A 165 20.00 -11.25 5.94
CA TYR A 165 19.19 -10.35 6.73
C TYR A 165 18.17 -11.18 7.51
N ASN A 166 18.32 -11.26 8.83
CA ASN A 166 17.27 -11.80 9.68
C ASN A 166 16.08 -10.83 9.65
N TYR A 167 15.01 -11.26 8.98
CA TYR A 167 13.70 -10.63 9.01
C TYR A 167 12.73 -11.57 9.72
#